data_AF-A0A1I7UVV9-F1
#
_entry.id   AF-A0A1I7UVV9-F1
#
_cell.length_a   1.000
_cell.length_b   1.000
_cell.length_c   1.000
_cell.angle_alpha   90.00
_cell.angle_beta   90.00
_cell.angle_gamma   90.00
#
_symmetry.space_group_name_H-M   'P 1'
#
loop_
_entity.id
_entity.type
_entity.pdbx_description
1 polymer ?
#
loop_
_entity_poly.entity_id
_entity_poly.type
_entity_poly.pdbx_seq_one_letter_code
_entity_poly.pdbx_strand_id
1 'polypeptide(L)'
;MSASLGLCFLYMIFFISVCEIFLSASESGKEYIKEAFEKEYGGENPSNFNMYIAVYNEAESDDIIKSWSGIIMLVILSVASILVYFICGYQIMKKLNEARAHATMSSETARLQRKLLKALTVQTIIPIFISFMPSTIAWFTPVFGYSMGPTFNYTGVIALTAFPFFDPVAIICFIPVLRSRLYLIKRSKNPTGTISMANIKV
;
A
#
# COMPACT_ATOMS: atom_id res chain seq x y z
N MET A 1 16.34 -13.73 7.45
CA MET A 1 14.93 -13.97 7.06
C MET A 1 14.01 -14.11 8.27
N SER A 2 14.42 -14.81 9.34
CA SER A 2 13.68 -14.89 10.61
C SER A 2 13.49 -13.53 11.31
N ALA A 3 14.55 -12.72 11.40
CA ALA A 3 14.47 -11.40 12.06
C ALA A 3 13.51 -10.42 11.35
N SER A 4 13.48 -10.42 10.01
CA SER A 4 12.58 -9.55 9.23
C SER A 4 11.12 -9.97 9.36
N LEU A 5 10.84 -11.28 9.44
CA LEU A 5 9.49 -11.79 9.68
C LEU A 5 9.01 -11.43 11.09
N GLY A 6 9.87 -11.59 12.10
CA GLY A 6 9.55 -11.19 13.47
C GLY A 6 9.19 -9.70 13.59
N LEU A 7 9.96 -8.83 12.92
CA LEU A 7 9.65 -7.39 12.88
C LEU A 7 8.29 -7.11 12.22
N CYS A 8 7.95 -7.81 11.13
CA CYS A 8 6.64 -7.65 10.48
C CYS A 8 5.49 -8.06 11.40
N PHE A 9 5.63 -9.18 12.14
CA PHE A 9 4.61 -9.60 13.09
C PHE A 9 4.46 -8.60 14.25
N LEU A 10 5.57 -8.11 14.81
CA LEU A 10 5.53 -7.08 15.84
C LEU A 10 4.84 -5.81 15.36
N TYR A 11 5.13 -5.38 14.13
CA TYR A 11 4.49 -4.23 13.51
C TYR A 11 2.98 -4.44 13.32
N MET A 12 2.57 -5.61 12.84
CA MET A 12 1.15 -5.97 12.68
C MET A 12 0.42 -6.03 14.02
N ILE A 13 1.03 -6.65 15.04
CA ILE A 13 0.46 -6.74 16.39
C ILE A 13 0.30 -5.33 16.98
N PHE A 14 1.32 -4.47 16.82
CA PHE A 14 1.25 -3.09 17.28
C PHE A 14 0.12 -2.33 16.58
N PHE A 15 0.03 -2.42 15.25
CA PHE A 15 -1.05 -1.79 14.47
C PHE A 15 -2.44 -2.25 14.94
N ILE A 16 -2.66 -3.56 15.03
CA ILE A 16 -3.94 -4.14 15.48
C ILE A 16 -4.24 -3.68 16.90
N SER A 17 -3.26 -3.69 17.80
CA SER A 17 -3.45 -3.25 19.19
C SER A 17 -3.85 -1.78 19.25
N VAL A 18 -3.25 -0.92 18.44
CA VAL A 18 -3.64 0.49 18.36
C VAL A 18 -5.08 0.63 17.87
N CYS A 19 -5.46 -0.09 16.81
CA CYS A 19 -6.83 -0.04 16.29
C CYS A 19 -7.85 -0.54 17.32
N GLU A 20 -7.60 -1.66 17.99
CA GLU A 20 -8.53 -2.25 18.96
C GLU A 20 -8.64 -1.43 20.25
N ILE A 21 -7.53 -0.89 20.77
CA ILE A 21 -7.52 -0.19 22.06
C ILE A 21 -8.02 1.26 21.91
N PHE A 22 -7.67 1.93 20.82
CA PHE A 22 -7.88 3.38 20.68
C PHE A 22 -8.98 3.77 19.70
N LEU A 23 -9.30 2.91 18.73
CA LEU A 23 -10.23 3.26 17.64
C LEU A 23 -11.45 2.33 17.58
N SER A 24 -11.49 1.27 18.37
CA SER A 24 -12.67 0.40 18.42
C SER A 24 -13.88 1.21 18.90
N ALA A 25 -14.99 1.10 18.17
CA ALA A 25 -16.17 1.90 18.42
C ALA A 25 -16.79 1.55 19.77
N SER A 26 -16.68 2.46 20.73
CA SER A 26 -17.44 2.45 21.98
C SER A 26 -18.94 2.62 21.70
N GLU A 27 -19.77 2.22 22.65
CA GLU A 27 -21.23 2.39 22.54
C GLU A 27 -21.61 3.87 22.38
N SER A 28 -20.95 4.76 23.13
CA SER A 28 -21.02 6.22 22.98
C SER A 28 -20.59 6.69 21.58
N GLY A 29 -19.50 6.17 21.04
CA GLY A 29 -19.03 6.49 19.69
C GLY A 29 -20.02 6.08 18.60
N LYS A 30 -20.68 4.93 18.76
CA LYS A 30 -21.74 4.47 17.83
C LYS A 30 -23.01 5.31 17.94
N GLU A 31 -23.38 5.74 19.14
CA GLU A 31 -24.50 6.67 19.34
C GLU A 31 -24.23 8.03 18.70
N TYR A 32 -23.02 8.57 18.84
CA TYR A 32 -22.61 9.83 18.24
C TYR A 32 -22.78 9.83 16.71
N ILE A 33 -22.36 8.76 16.03
CA ILE A 33 -22.46 8.69 14.57
C ILE A 33 -23.83 8.23 14.06
N LYS A 34 -24.75 7.80 14.94
CA LYS A 34 -25.97 7.07 14.58
C LYS A 34 -26.83 7.82 13.58
N GLU A 35 -27.15 9.09 13.89
CA GLU A 35 -28.00 9.91 13.02
C GLU A 35 -27.35 10.12 11.64
N ALA A 36 -26.04 10.42 11.63
CA ALA A 36 -25.29 10.62 10.38
C ALA A 36 -25.24 9.32 9.55
N PHE A 37 -25.01 8.18 10.20
CA PHE A 37 -24.93 6.88 9.54
C PHE A 37 -26.29 6.43 8.98
N GLU A 38 -27.37 6.57 9.76
CA GLU A 38 -28.72 6.23 9.31
C GLU A 38 -29.14 7.09 8.11
N LYS A 39 -28.81 8.38 8.13
CA LYS A 39 -29.08 9.30 7.00
C LYS A 39 -28.33 8.90 5.73
N GLU A 40 -27.08 8.47 5.87
CA GLU A 40 -26.19 8.19 4.75
C GLU A 40 -26.41 6.79 4.14
N TYR A 41 -26.77 5.80 4.97
CA TYR A 41 -26.86 4.39 4.59
C TYR A 41 -28.29 3.83 4.61
N GLY A 42 -29.32 4.68 4.59
CA GLY A 42 -30.70 4.26 4.38
C GLY A 42 -31.39 3.65 5.62
N GLY A 43 -31.05 4.14 6.81
CA GLY A 43 -31.68 3.75 8.08
C GLY A 43 -31.05 2.53 8.76
N GLU A 44 -29.90 2.09 8.29
CA GLU A 44 -29.12 1.02 8.93
C GLU A 44 -28.54 1.48 10.27
N ASN A 45 -28.49 0.58 11.25
CA ASN A 45 -27.97 0.90 12.59
C ASN A 45 -26.46 0.57 12.70
N PRO A 46 -25.62 1.52 13.14
CA PRO A 46 -24.18 1.28 13.35
C PRO A 46 -23.87 0.09 14.26
N SER A 47 -24.74 -0.22 15.21
CA SER A 47 -24.55 -1.33 16.16
C SER A 47 -24.51 -2.71 15.49
N ASN A 48 -25.05 -2.85 14.28
CA ASN A 48 -25.01 -4.09 13.51
C ASN A 48 -23.64 -4.36 12.87
N PHE A 49 -22.71 -3.39 12.91
CA PHE A 49 -21.42 -3.46 12.24
C PHE A 49 -20.26 -3.35 13.24
N ASN A 50 -19.20 -4.09 12.97
CA ASN A 50 -17.89 -3.85 13.58
C ASN A 50 -17.22 -2.71 12.83
N MET A 51 -16.89 -1.65 13.56
CA MET A 51 -16.31 -0.44 12.96
C MET A 51 -15.29 0.18 13.90
N TYR A 52 -14.38 0.91 13.29
CA TYR A 52 -13.46 1.79 13.99
C TYR A 52 -13.95 3.22 13.81
N ILE A 53 -14.01 3.98 14.91
CA ILE A 53 -14.47 5.37 14.92
C ILE A 53 -13.38 6.23 15.57
N ALA A 54 -13.14 7.40 14.99
CA ALA A 54 -12.38 8.46 15.65
C ALA A 54 -13.32 9.67 15.80
N VAL A 55 -13.56 10.08 17.03
CA VAL A 55 -14.33 11.27 17.35
C VAL A 55 -13.39 12.33 17.92
N TYR A 56 -13.39 13.51 17.31
CA TYR A 56 -12.43 14.57 17.64
C TYR A 56 -13.03 15.67 18.50
N ASN A 57 -14.36 15.84 18.47
CA ASN A 57 -15.12 16.86 19.17
C ASN A 57 -16.49 16.27 19.57
N GLU A 58 -17.16 16.86 20.57
CA GLU A 58 -18.55 16.54 20.94
C GLU A 58 -18.81 15.12 21.49
N ALA A 59 -17.77 14.46 22.04
CA ALA A 59 -17.87 13.18 22.76
C ALA A 59 -17.30 13.28 24.18
N GLU A 60 -17.37 12.19 24.94
CA GLU A 60 -16.74 12.10 26.25
C GLU A 60 -15.23 12.31 26.14
N SER A 61 -14.63 13.01 27.12
CA SER A 61 -13.21 13.37 27.11
C SER A 61 -12.28 12.17 26.89
N ASP A 62 -12.64 11.00 27.41
CA ASP A 62 -11.88 9.76 27.23
C ASP A 62 -11.89 9.28 25.76
N ASP A 63 -13.04 9.30 25.10
CA ASP A 63 -13.18 8.92 23.68
C ASP A 63 -12.41 9.86 22.75
N ILE A 64 -12.41 11.16 23.06
CA ILE A 64 -11.65 12.18 22.32
C ILE A 64 -10.15 11.92 22.46
N ILE A 65 -9.67 11.69 23.70
CA ILE A 65 -8.24 11.42 23.96
C ILE A 65 -7.81 10.12 23.27
N LYS A 66 -8.63 9.07 23.32
CA LYS A 66 -8.37 7.81 22.62
C LYS A 66 -8.30 7.98 21.11
N SER A 67 -9.24 8.70 20.52
CA SER A 67 -9.28 8.96 19.08
C SER A 67 -8.04 9.73 18.61
N TRP A 68 -7.69 10.82 19.30
CA TRP A 68 -6.49 11.60 18.98
C TRP A 68 -5.20 10.79 19.14
N SER A 69 -5.05 10.07 20.26
CA SER A 69 -3.86 9.27 20.52
C SER A 69 -3.71 8.12 19.51
N GLY A 70 -4.78 7.40 19.19
CA GLY A 70 -4.79 6.34 18.18
C GLY A 70 -4.36 6.87 16.80
N ILE A 71 -4.95 7.98 16.35
CA ILE A 71 -4.65 8.56 15.03
C ILE A 71 -3.22 9.09 14.97
N ILE A 72 -2.74 9.77 16.01
CA ILE A 72 -1.34 10.23 16.08
C ILE A 72 -0.38 9.04 16.05
N MET A 73 -0.65 7.97 16.79
CA MET A 73 0.17 6.75 16.77
C MET A 73 0.21 6.12 15.38
N LEU A 74 -0.94 6.01 14.69
CA LEU A 74 -1.01 5.47 13.34
C LEU A 74 -0.26 6.34 12.32
N VAL A 75 -0.33 7.68 12.45
CA VAL A 75 0.40 8.61 11.59
C VAL A 75 1.91 8.48 11.81
N ILE A 76 2.37 8.47 13.07
CA ILE A 76 3.79 8.27 13.41
C ILE A 76 4.28 6.94 12.84
N LEU A 77 3.51 5.86 13.04
CA LEU A 77 3.81 4.53 12.55
C LEU A 77 3.93 4.49 11.02
N SER A 78 3.05 5.19 10.31
CA SER A 78 3.04 5.26 8.85
C SER A 78 4.23 6.07 8.32
N VAL A 79 4.52 7.23 8.92
CA VAL A 79 5.67 8.07 8.56
C VAL A 79 6.97 7.32 8.81
N ALA A 80 7.10 6.65 9.95
CA ALA A 80 8.27 5.84 10.28
C ALA A 80 8.51 4.74 9.22
N SER A 81 7.47 4.03 8.79
CA SER A 81 7.57 3.01 7.73
C SER A 81 8.03 3.58 6.40
N ILE A 82 7.48 4.72 5.99
CA ILE A 82 7.90 5.40 4.75
C ILE A 82 9.37 5.81 4.83
N LEU A 83 9.82 6.36 5.96
CA LEU A 83 11.22 6.75 6.17
C LEU A 83 12.15 5.54 6.10
N VAL A 84 11.82 4.45 6.79
CA VAL A 84 12.59 3.20 6.75
C VAL A 84 12.69 2.67 5.32
N TYR A 85 11.59 2.71 4.55
CA TYR A 85 11.59 2.32 3.15
C TYR A 85 12.62 3.10 2.33
N PHE A 86 12.63 4.44 2.44
CA PHE A 86 13.59 5.29 1.74
C PHE A 86 15.03 5.08 2.20
N ILE A 87 15.27 4.95 3.51
CA ILE A 87 16.60 4.72 4.08
C ILE A 87 17.15 3.37 3.60
N CYS A 88 16.36 2.30 3.70
CA CYS A 88 16.75 0.98 3.21
C CYS A 88 16.99 0.99 1.71
N GLY A 89 16.11 1.62 0.93
CA GLY A 89 16.29 1.80 -0.52
C GLY A 89 17.61 2.51 -0.86
N TYR A 90 17.93 3.59 -0.16
CA TYR A 90 19.20 4.30 -0.32
C TYR A 90 20.40 3.44 0.04
N GLN A 91 20.37 2.73 1.17
CA GLN A 91 21.45 1.83 1.58
C GLN A 91 21.70 0.70 0.57
N ILE A 92 20.63 0.11 0.02
CA ILE A 92 20.74 -0.92 -1.01
C ILE A 92 21.40 -0.34 -2.26
N MET A 93 21.00 0.85 -2.71
CA MET A 93 21.62 1.53 -3.85
C MET A 93 23.10 1.83 -3.62
N LYS A 94 23.46 2.27 -2.40
CA LYS A 94 24.84 2.54 -2.02
C LYS A 94 25.68 1.25 -2.08
N LYS A 95 25.23 0.18 -1.42
CA LYS A 95 25.90 -1.13 -1.44
C LYS A 95 26.03 -1.70 -2.86
N LEU A 96 25.03 -1.49 -3.70
CA LEU A 96 25.07 -1.92 -5.09
C LEU A 96 26.12 -1.18 -5.92
N ASN A 97 26.28 0.13 -5.68
CA ASN A 97 27.32 0.92 -6.33
C ASN A 97 28.72 0.51 -5.84
N GLU A 98 28.88 0.25 -4.55
CA GLU A 98 30.14 -0.22 -3.95
C GLU A 98 30.53 -1.61 -4.48
N ALA A 99 29.60 -2.57 -4.51
CA ALA A 99 29.84 -3.91 -5.04
C ALA A 99 30.26 -3.89 -6.52
N ARG A 100 29.79 -2.91 -7.30
CA ARG A 100 30.24 -2.67 -8.68
C ARG A 100 31.65 -2.09 -8.72
N ALA A 101 31.97 -1.12 -7.85
CA ALA A 101 33.29 -0.49 -7.79
C ALA A 101 34.39 -1.48 -7.39
N HIS A 102 34.08 -2.41 -6.47
CA HIS A 102 35.01 -3.46 -6.01
C HIS A 102 34.98 -4.74 -6.86
N ALA A 103 34.32 -4.73 -8.03
CA ALA A 103 34.15 -5.88 -8.92
C ALA A 103 33.60 -7.15 -8.22
N THR A 104 32.93 -6.98 -7.07
CA THR A 104 32.40 -8.08 -6.25
C THR A 104 31.10 -8.65 -6.84
N MET A 105 30.45 -7.89 -7.72
CA MET A 105 29.28 -8.33 -8.51
C MET A 105 29.47 -8.03 -9.99
N SER A 106 28.91 -8.92 -10.83
CA SER A 106 28.89 -8.70 -12.28
C SER A 106 28.05 -7.46 -12.63
N SER A 107 28.46 -6.77 -13.70
CA SER A 107 27.77 -5.60 -14.24
C SER A 107 26.30 -5.88 -14.57
N GLU A 108 26.00 -7.09 -15.05
CA GLU A 108 24.66 -7.54 -15.40
C GLU A 108 23.77 -7.74 -14.17
N THR A 109 24.25 -8.41 -13.12
CA THR A 109 23.51 -8.61 -11.88
C THR A 109 23.24 -7.28 -11.18
N ALA A 110 24.24 -6.39 -11.14
CA ALA A 110 24.08 -5.07 -10.53
C ALA A 110 23.04 -4.22 -11.28
N ARG A 111 23.04 -4.26 -12.62
CA ARG A 111 22.05 -3.58 -13.45
C ARG A 111 20.65 -4.12 -13.22
N LEU A 112 20.49 -5.43 -13.03
CA LEU A 112 19.20 -6.06 -12.74
C LEU A 112 18.67 -5.62 -11.37
N GLN A 113 19.48 -5.72 -10.31
CA GLN A 113 19.08 -5.31 -8.95
C GLN A 113 18.67 -3.84 -8.88
N ARG A 114 19.39 -2.94 -9.58
CA ARG A 114 19.01 -1.51 -9.65
C ARG A 114 17.64 -1.31 -10.32
N LYS A 115 17.35 -2.06 -11.40
CA LYS A 115 16.05 -1.99 -12.08
C LYS A 115 14.93 -2.52 -11.19
N LEU A 116 15.17 -3.61 -10.46
CA LEU A 116 14.22 -4.18 -9.51
C LEU A 116 13.92 -3.20 -8.37
N LEU A 117 14.95 -2.61 -7.76
CA LEU A 117 14.75 -1.63 -6.69
C LEU A 117 13.99 -0.39 -7.19
N LYS A 118 14.33 0.13 -8.38
CA LYS A 118 13.61 1.26 -8.98
C LYS A 118 12.13 0.91 -9.21
N ALA A 119 11.85 -0.29 -9.69
CA ALA A 119 10.48 -0.75 -9.89
C ALA A 119 9.72 -0.88 -8.56
N LEU A 120 10.36 -1.46 -7.53
CA LEU A 120 9.81 -1.55 -6.18
C LEU A 120 9.47 -0.16 -5.61
N THR A 121 10.34 0.84 -5.81
CA THR A 121 10.08 2.23 -5.40
C THR A 121 8.89 2.83 -6.14
N VAL A 122 8.80 2.68 -7.45
CA VAL A 122 7.65 3.18 -8.21
C VAL A 122 6.36 2.50 -7.76
N GLN A 123 6.39 1.19 -7.61
CA GLN A 123 5.28 0.37 -7.13
C GLN A 123 4.82 0.80 -5.75
N THR A 124 5.73 1.13 -4.83
CA THR A 124 5.38 1.56 -3.46
C THR A 124 4.80 2.97 -3.43
N ILE A 125 5.23 3.85 -4.32
CA ILE A 125 4.73 5.23 -4.39
C ILE A 125 3.27 5.28 -4.86
N ILE A 126 2.88 4.41 -5.81
CA ILE A 126 1.52 4.37 -6.37
C ILE A 126 0.42 4.20 -5.29
N PRO A 127 0.44 3.18 -4.41
CA PRO A 127 -0.55 3.02 -3.34
C PRO A 127 -0.48 4.09 -2.27
N ILE A 128 0.68 4.71 -2.05
CA ILE A 128 0.77 5.83 -1.11
C ILE A 128 -0.15 6.97 -1.58
N PHE A 129 -0.15 7.27 -2.88
CA PHE A 129 -1.03 8.31 -3.42
C PHE A 129 -2.47 7.85 -3.64
N ILE A 130 -2.69 6.61 -4.05
CA ILE A 130 -4.03 6.10 -4.38
C ILE A 130 -4.82 5.68 -3.13
N SER A 131 -4.16 5.15 -2.11
CA SER A 131 -4.84 4.53 -0.96
C SER A 131 -4.51 5.22 0.36
N PHE A 132 -3.23 5.49 0.62
CA PHE A 132 -2.83 6.11 1.90
C PHE A 132 -3.27 7.57 2.01
N MET A 133 -3.11 8.35 0.94
CA MET A 133 -3.51 9.76 0.93
C MET A 133 -5.03 9.95 1.11
N PRO A 134 -5.92 9.27 0.36
CA PRO A 134 -7.37 9.40 0.60
C PRO A 134 -7.79 8.91 1.98
N SER A 135 -7.17 7.85 2.48
CA SER A 135 -7.46 7.35 3.84
C SER A 135 -7.07 8.37 4.92
N THR A 136 -5.89 8.99 4.79
CA THR A 136 -5.46 10.04 5.72
C THR A 136 -6.40 11.24 5.66
N ILE A 137 -6.80 11.66 4.45
CA ILE A 137 -7.80 12.72 4.30
C ILE A 137 -9.11 12.31 4.98
N ALA A 138 -9.60 11.08 4.79
CA ALA A 138 -10.82 10.59 5.43
C ALA A 138 -10.80 10.74 6.96
N TRP A 139 -9.68 10.34 7.58
CA TRP A 139 -9.51 10.42 9.03
C TRP A 139 -9.35 11.86 9.54
N PHE A 140 -8.69 12.75 8.80
CA PHE A 140 -8.49 14.14 9.23
C PHE A 140 -9.64 15.08 8.86
N THR A 141 -10.49 14.73 7.90
CA THR A 141 -11.61 15.57 7.45
C THR A 141 -12.55 15.97 8.60
N PRO A 142 -12.97 15.04 9.50
CA PRO A 142 -13.85 15.39 10.63
C PRO A 142 -13.23 16.39 11.61
N VAL A 143 -11.89 16.46 11.72
CA VAL A 143 -11.19 17.45 12.56
C VAL A 143 -11.51 18.88 12.13
N PHE A 144 -11.71 19.10 10.83
CA PHE A 144 -12.04 20.41 10.25
C PHE A 144 -13.55 20.66 10.17
N GLY A 145 -14.39 19.74 10.66
CA GLY A 145 -15.84 19.84 10.59
C GLY A 145 -16.43 19.61 9.19
N TYR A 146 -15.66 19.07 8.25
CA TYR A 146 -16.17 18.69 6.94
C TYR A 146 -16.74 17.27 6.98
N SER A 147 -17.93 17.07 6.39
CA SER A 147 -18.45 15.74 6.10
C SER A 147 -18.15 15.38 4.65
N MET A 148 -17.24 14.42 4.45
CA MET A 148 -17.06 13.80 3.14
C MET A 148 -18.19 12.78 2.98
N GLY A 149 -19.13 13.07 2.08
CA GLY A 149 -20.30 12.23 1.84
C GLY A 149 -19.95 10.81 1.38
N PRO A 150 -20.95 9.97 1.07
CA PRO A 150 -20.76 8.52 0.97
C PRO A 150 -19.96 8.16 -0.29
N THR A 151 -20.03 9.00 -1.33
CA THR A 151 -19.24 8.88 -2.56
C THR A 151 -17.73 8.81 -2.29
N PHE A 152 -17.22 9.56 -1.30
CA PHE A 152 -15.80 9.53 -0.96
C PHE A 152 -15.42 8.18 -0.34
N ASN A 153 -16.26 7.68 0.57
CA ASN A 153 -16.08 6.38 1.21
C ASN A 153 -16.12 5.24 0.17
N TYR A 154 -17.11 5.23 -0.72
CA TYR A 154 -17.21 4.23 -1.79
C TYR A 154 -16.00 4.27 -2.73
N THR A 155 -15.56 5.47 -3.12
CA THR A 155 -14.38 5.63 -3.99
C THR A 155 -13.12 5.12 -3.30
N GLY A 156 -12.95 5.39 -2.00
CA GLY A 156 -11.84 4.88 -1.20
C GLY A 156 -11.83 3.36 -1.12
N VAL A 157 -12.99 2.74 -0.86
CA VAL A 157 -13.12 1.27 -0.81
C VAL A 157 -12.84 0.63 -2.17
N ILE A 158 -13.35 1.20 -3.26
CA ILE A 158 -13.08 0.71 -4.62
C ILE A 158 -11.59 0.81 -4.95
N ALA A 159 -10.95 1.95 -4.61
CA ALA A 159 -9.51 2.12 -4.81
C ALA A 159 -8.69 1.11 -4.00
N LEU A 160 -9.05 0.88 -2.74
CA LEU A 160 -8.39 -0.06 -1.84
C LEU A 160 -8.50 -1.51 -2.32
N THR A 161 -9.69 -1.91 -2.79
CA THR A 161 -9.94 -3.26 -3.32
C THR A 161 -9.30 -3.51 -4.67
N ALA A 162 -9.12 -2.47 -5.49
CA ALA A 162 -8.43 -2.57 -6.77
C ALA A 162 -6.89 -2.56 -6.63
N PHE A 163 -6.35 -2.10 -5.49
CA PHE A 163 -4.91 -1.98 -5.28
C PHE A 163 -4.12 -3.29 -5.52
N PRO A 164 -4.53 -4.47 -4.97
CA PRO A 164 -3.84 -5.74 -5.21
C PRO A 164 -3.74 -6.14 -6.69
N PHE A 165 -4.62 -5.60 -7.55
CA PHE A 165 -4.57 -5.81 -9.00
C PHE A 165 -3.61 -4.84 -9.69
N PHE A 166 -3.62 -3.55 -9.33
CA PHE A 166 -2.74 -2.55 -9.94
C PHE A 166 -1.27 -2.76 -9.61
N ASP A 167 -0.99 -3.30 -8.43
CA ASP A 167 0.36 -3.57 -7.92
C ASP A 167 1.21 -4.46 -8.87
N PRO A 168 0.78 -5.69 -9.24
CA PRO A 168 1.52 -6.52 -10.19
C PRO A 168 1.53 -5.95 -11.63
N VAL A 169 0.45 -5.27 -12.05
CA VAL A 169 0.37 -4.64 -13.38
C VAL A 169 1.43 -3.53 -13.51
N ALA A 170 1.58 -2.69 -12.48
CA ALA A 170 2.61 -1.66 -12.43
C ALA A 170 4.01 -2.26 -12.53
N ILE A 171 4.31 -3.32 -11.77
CA ILE A 171 5.61 -4.02 -11.85
C ILE A 171 5.91 -4.50 -13.27
N ILE A 172 4.93 -5.13 -13.94
CA ILE A 172 5.08 -5.65 -15.30
C ILE A 172 5.33 -4.52 -16.31
N CYS A 173 4.63 -3.39 -16.17
CA CYS A 173 4.80 -2.23 -17.03
C CYS A 173 6.15 -1.52 -16.80
N PHE A 174 6.58 -1.38 -15.54
CA PHE A 174 7.77 -0.61 -15.16
C PHE A 174 9.08 -1.41 -15.23
N ILE A 175 9.05 -2.74 -15.22
CA ILE A 175 10.25 -3.58 -15.42
C ILE A 175 10.39 -3.94 -16.91
N PRO A 176 11.31 -3.30 -17.67
CA PRO A 176 11.44 -3.53 -19.10
C PRO A 176 11.87 -4.96 -19.45
N VAL A 177 12.57 -5.62 -18.53
CA VAL A 177 13.01 -7.02 -18.66
C VAL A 177 11.81 -7.97 -18.63
N LEU A 178 10.86 -7.76 -17.72
CA LEU A 178 9.66 -8.58 -17.61
C LEU A 178 8.75 -8.39 -18.82
N ARG A 179 8.57 -7.12 -19.22
CA ARG A 179 7.90 -6.75 -20.46
C ARG A 179 8.51 -7.49 -21.66
N SER A 180 9.81 -7.38 -21.86
CA SER A 180 10.50 -8.00 -23.01
C SER A 180 10.36 -9.53 -23.02
N ARG A 181 10.40 -10.19 -21.86
CA ARG A 181 10.17 -11.63 -21.75
C ARG A 181 8.74 -12.02 -22.11
N LEU A 182 7.74 -11.25 -21.71
CA LEU A 182 6.35 -11.47 -22.11
C LEU A 182 6.15 -11.31 -23.64
N TYR A 183 6.79 -10.31 -24.25
CA TYR A 183 6.76 -10.14 -25.72
C TYR A 183 7.47 -11.29 -26.43
N LEU A 184 8.56 -11.83 -25.89
CA LEU A 184 9.25 -12.99 -26.45
C LEU A 184 8.44 -14.30 -26.33
N ILE A 185 7.75 -14.51 -25.20
CA ILE A 185 6.80 -15.63 -25.04
C ILE A 185 5.67 -15.52 -26.06
N LYS A 186 5.15 -14.30 -26.29
CA LYS A 186 4.13 -14.04 -27.31
C LYS A 186 4.65 -14.28 -28.74
N ARG A 187 5.93 -14.03 -29.00
CA ARG A 187 6.59 -14.27 -30.29
C ARG A 187 6.92 -15.76 -30.54
N SER A 188 7.25 -16.52 -29.49
CA SER A 188 7.46 -17.98 -29.57
C SER A 188 6.17 -18.74 -29.92
N LYS A 189 5.00 -18.20 -29.55
CA LYS A 189 3.69 -18.75 -29.97
C LYS A 189 3.31 -18.45 -31.42
N ASN A 190 4.04 -17.61 -32.15
CA ASN A 190 3.88 -17.49 -33.60
C ASN A 190 4.84 -18.50 -34.25
N PRO A 191 4.35 -19.55 -34.93
CA PRO A 191 5.21 -20.58 -35.48
C PRO A 191 6.14 -19.94 -36.52
N THR A 192 7.43 -20.16 -36.29
CA THR A 192 8.54 -19.80 -37.17
C THR A 192 8.22 -20.27 -38.58
N GLY A 193 8.19 -19.33 -39.54
CA GLY A 193 8.12 -19.64 -40.95
C GLY A 193 9.24 -20.61 -41.34
N THR A 194 8.81 -21.62 -42.09
CA THR A 194 9.55 -22.56 -42.94
C THR A 194 11.00 -22.15 -43.22
N ILE A 195 11.98 -22.82 -42.59
CA ILE A 195 13.34 -22.86 -43.12
C ILE A 195 13.35 -23.96 -44.18
N SER A 196 13.29 -23.53 -45.44
CA SER A 196 13.43 -24.39 -46.62
C SER A 196 14.81 -25.05 -46.63
N MET A 197 14.85 -26.36 -46.33
CA MET A 197 15.98 -27.24 -46.61
C MET A 197 16.01 -27.52 -48.12
N ALA A 198 16.57 -26.60 -48.90
CA ALA A 198 16.89 -26.87 -50.30
C ALA A 198 18.24 -26.24 -50.65
N ASN A 199 19.18 -27.13 -50.99
CA ASN A 199 20.47 -26.94 -51.67
C ASN A 199 21.72 -27.17 -50.82
N ILE A 200 21.94 -28.44 -50.45
CA ILE A 200 23.26 -29.04 -50.50
C ILE A 200 23.28 -29.91 -51.76
N LYS A 201 23.92 -29.43 -52.83
CA LYS A 201 24.33 -30.28 -53.97
C LYS A 201 25.77 -30.72 -53.71
N VAL A 202 25.95 -32.04 -53.70
CA VAL A 202 27.21 -32.77 -53.85
C VAL A 202 27.72 -32.59 -55.27
#